data_AF-A0A2D6PZV9-F1
#
_entry.id   AF-A0A2D6PZV9-F1
#
_cell.length_a   1.000
_cell.length_b   1.000
_cell.length_c   1.000
_cell.angle_alpha   90.00
_cell.angle_beta   90.00
_cell.angle_gamma   90.00
#
_symmetry.space_group_name_H-M   'P 1'
#
loop_
_entity.id
_entity.type
_entity.pdbx_description
1 polymer ?
#
loop_
_entity_poly.entity_id
_entity_poly.type
_entity_poly.pdbx_seq_one_letter_code
_entity_poly.pdbx_strand_id
1 'polypeptide(L)'
;MQILTARPEEHGDIREMVDTFYEENFAGSVLKREESLAEAVDEIQRIYELNVFPEMNVDWTTYADHIGHRNSPGCFRCHDGEHVDERGEVLNSDCALCHLFVEKARDSESLIEVPADLTNLHPFRNEAHDEVDCWTCHTGDSSPYADCKSCHEEQASPHGMEFGPCATG
;
A
#
# COMPACT_ATOMS: atom_id res chain seq x y z
N MET A 1 -22.73 6.86 -0.98
CA MET A 1 -21.33 6.58 -0.63
C MET A 1 -20.46 7.76 -1.07
N GLN A 2 -20.74 8.94 -0.51
CA GLN A 2 -20.10 10.22 -0.86
C GLN A 2 -19.61 10.99 0.37
N ILE A 3 -20.07 10.61 1.59
CA ILE A 3 -19.63 11.22 2.86
C ILE A 3 -18.15 10.92 3.12
N LEU A 4 -17.70 9.72 2.76
CA LEU A 4 -16.35 9.23 2.99
C LEU A 4 -15.54 9.27 1.69
N THR A 5 -15.56 10.37 0.94
CA THR A 5 -14.59 10.61 -0.15
C THR A 5 -14.02 12.03 -0.09
N ALA A 6 -14.48 12.80 0.88
CA ALA A 6 -14.11 14.18 1.11
C ALA A 6 -12.99 14.26 2.16
N ARG A 7 -11.89 14.93 1.83
CA ARG A 7 -10.92 15.36 2.84
C ARG A 7 -11.62 16.37 3.77
N PRO A 8 -11.48 16.33 5.10
CA PRO A 8 -12.11 17.32 5.99
C PRO A 8 -11.57 18.74 5.79
N GLU A 9 -10.43 18.89 5.12
CA GLU A 9 -9.97 20.21 4.68
C GLU A 9 -10.95 20.84 3.66
N GLU A 10 -11.75 20.04 2.95
CA GLU A 10 -12.60 20.47 1.83
C GLU A 10 -14.11 20.43 2.12
N HIS A 11 -14.53 19.73 3.18
CA HIS A 11 -15.94 19.68 3.59
C HIS A 11 -16.03 19.96 5.09
N GLY A 12 -17.00 20.80 5.46
CA GLY A 12 -17.27 21.22 6.83
C GLY A 12 -17.45 20.07 7.82
N ASP A 13 -17.65 20.45 9.08
CA ASP A 13 -17.87 19.59 10.24
C ASP A 13 -18.52 18.23 9.88
N ILE A 14 -17.93 17.10 10.32
CA ILE A 14 -18.48 15.74 10.12
C ILE A 14 -19.97 15.68 10.47
N ARG A 15 -20.41 16.49 11.43
CA ARG A 15 -21.82 16.68 11.75
C ARG A 15 -22.64 17.18 10.56
N GLU A 16 -22.19 18.24 9.90
CA GLU A 16 -22.86 18.85 8.73
C GLU A 16 -23.00 17.85 7.58
N MET A 17 -21.97 17.03 7.34
CA MET A 17 -22.01 15.99 6.32
C MET A 17 -23.04 14.89 6.64
N VAL A 18 -23.09 14.45 7.89
CA VAL A 18 -24.07 13.44 8.34
C VAL A 18 -25.49 14.00 8.28
N ASP A 19 -25.69 15.24 8.72
CA ASP A 19 -27.00 15.90 8.69
C ASP A 19 -27.49 16.01 7.24
N THR A 20 -26.66 16.56 6.35
CA THR A 20 -26.96 16.71 4.91
C THR A 20 -27.30 15.36 4.27
N PHE A 21 -26.53 14.31 4.56
CA PHE A 21 -26.81 12.97 4.04
C PHE A 21 -28.20 12.47 4.45
N TYR A 22 -28.58 12.64 5.71
CA TYR A 22 -29.90 12.19 6.18
C TYR A 22 -31.05 13.09 5.69
N GLU A 23 -30.81 14.37 5.47
CA GLU A 23 -31.78 15.26 4.80
C GLU A 23 -32.06 14.80 3.38
N GLU A 24 -31.00 14.63 2.58
CA GLU A 24 -31.12 14.31 1.15
C GLU A 24 -31.64 12.90 0.88
N ASN A 25 -31.19 11.91 1.67
CA ASN A 25 -31.48 10.50 1.39
C ASN A 25 -32.68 9.96 2.17
N PHE A 26 -33.07 10.63 3.27
CA PHE A 26 -34.09 10.12 4.19
C PHE A 26 -35.07 11.19 4.70
N ALA A 27 -35.14 12.34 4.02
CA ALA A 27 -36.02 13.47 4.37
C ALA A 27 -35.87 13.92 5.83
N GLY A 28 -34.65 13.82 6.38
CA GLY A 28 -34.33 14.20 7.75
C GLY A 28 -35.01 13.34 8.82
N SER A 29 -35.57 12.18 8.47
CA SER A 29 -36.31 11.32 9.41
C SER A 29 -35.49 10.89 10.62
N VAL A 30 -34.17 10.76 10.45
CA VAL A 30 -33.21 10.38 11.50
C VAL A 30 -32.80 11.57 12.37
N LEU A 31 -32.90 12.82 11.88
CA LEU A 31 -32.47 14.02 12.62
C LEU A 31 -33.24 14.25 13.93
N LYS A 32 -34.44 13.66 14.05
CA LYS A 32 -35.24 13.69 15.28
C LYS A 32 -34.69 12.80 16.39
N ARG A 33 -33.70 11.95 16.10
CA ARG A 33 -33.03 11.06 17.07
C ARG A 33 -31.75 11.73 17.57
N GLU A 34 -31.88 12.91 18.16
CA GLU A 34 -30.75 13.80 18.46
C GLU A 34 -29.63 13.11 19.26
N GLU A 35 -29.97 12.33 20.30
CA GLU A 35 -28.99 11.61 21.13
C GLU A 35 -28.24 10.55 20.33
N SER A 36 -28.94 9.63 19.67
CA SER A 36 -28.30 8.58 18.86
C SER A 36 -27.52 9.14 17.67
N LEU A 37 -27.95 10.28 17.12
CA LEU A 37 -27.25 10.96 16.04
C LEU A 37 -25.95 11.61 16.55
N ALA A 38 -25.98 12.24 17.73
CA ALA A 38 -24.80 12.80 18.36
C ALA A 38 -23.76 11.69 18.66
N GLU A 39 -24.20 10.59 19.28
CA GLU A 39 -23.32 9.44 19.55
C GLU A 39 -22.69 8.87 18.27
N ALA A 40 -23.46 8.77 17.19
CA ALA A 40 -22.96 8.29 15.91
C ALA A 40 -21.93 9.25 15.29
N VAL A 41 -22.18 10.57 15.36
CA VAL A 41 -21.26 11.59 14.85
C VAL A 41 -19.94 11.56 15.62
N ASP A 42 -20.00 11.50 16.95
CA ASP A 42 -18.81 11.42 17.81
C ASP A 42 -17.96 10.19 17.47
N GLU A 43 -18.59 9.04 17.25
CA GLU A 43 -17.88 7.82 16.86
C GLU A 43 -17.29 7.91 15.44
N ILE A 44 -17.98 8.54 14.49
CA ILE A 44 -17.44 8.77 13.14
C ILE A 44 -16.21 9.69 13.21
N GLN A 45 -16.26 10.76 14.01
CA GLN A 45 -15.11 11.64 14.24
C GLN A 45 -13.93 10.86 14.83
N ARG A 46 -14.19 10.03 15.85
CA ARG A 46 -13.15 9.17 16.45
C ARG A 46 -12.54 8.19 15.44
N ILE A 47 -13.36 7.56 14.59
CA ILE A 47 -12.88 6.65 13.55
C ILE A 47 -12.04 7.42 12.52
N TYR A 48 -12.48 8.61 12.12
CA TYR A 48 -11.77 9.47 11.19
C TYR A 48 -10.35 9.79 11.71
N GLU A 49 -10.24 10.26 12.96
CA GLU A 49 -8.94 10.59 13.58
C GLU A 49 -7.98 9.40 13.68
N LEU A 50 -8.53 8.17 13.78
CA LEU A 50 -7.72 6.95 13.90
C LEU A 50 -7.24 6.40 12.55
N ASN A 51 -7.88 6.77 11.45
CA ASN A 51 -7.68 6.12 10.15
C ASN A 51 -7.38 7.12 9.02
N VAL A 52 -7.36 8.42 9.29
CA VAL A 52 -7.05 9.41 8.28
C VAL A 52 -5.94 10.33 8.77
N PHE A 53 -4.82 10.30 8.04
CA PHE A 53 -3.62 11.05 8.33
C PHE A 53 -3.29 11.90 7.10
N PRO A 54 -3.87 13.12 7.00
CA PRO A 54 -3.72 13.97 5.81
C PRO A 54 -2.27 14.28 5.46
N GLU A 55 -1.43 14.55 6.47
CA GLU A 55 0.00 14.83 6.27
C GLU A 55 0.76 13.65 5.66
N MET A 56 0.29 12.41 5.89
CA MET A 56 0.87 11.18 5.35
C MET A 56 0.16 10.72 4.07
N ASN A 57 -0.77 11.52 3.53
CA ASN A 57 -1.67 11.17 2.44
C ASN A 57 -2.36 9.80 2.67
N VAL A 58 -2.86 9.59 3.89
CA VAL A 58 -3.61 8.37 4.25
C VAL A 58 -5.06 8.71 4.49
N ASP A 59 -5.94 8.10 3.70
CA ASP A 59 -7.38 8.04 3.89
C ASP A 59 -7.95 6.67 3.43
N TRP A 60 -9.27 6.50 3.54
CA TRP A 60 -9.98 5.26 3.15
C TRP A 60 -9.80 4.85 1.68
N THR A 61 -9.36 5.74 0.78
CA THR A 61 -9.07 5.44 -0.63
C THR A 61 -7.63 4.97 -0.86
N THR A 62 -6.74 5.25 0.09
CA THR A 62 -5.29 5.04 -0.05
C THR A 62 -4.78 3.75 0.58
N TYR A 63 -5.62 3.06 1.36
CA TYR A 63 -5.29 1.75 1.90
C TYR A 63 -5.19 0.74 0.77
N ALA A 64 -3.96 0.50 0.31
CA ALA A 64 -3.64 -0.58 -0.60
C ALA A 64 -3.99 -1.94 0.03
N ASP A 65 -4.08 -2.96 -0.80
CA ASP A 65 -4.20 -4.34 -0.32
C ASP A 65 -2.98 -4.69 0.57
N HIS A 66 -3.22 -4.93 1.87
CA HIS A 66 -2.18 -5.28 2.84
C HIS A 66 -1.92 -6.79 2.92
N ILE A 67 -2.53 -7.61 2.06
CA ILE A 67 -2.28 -9.07 2.02
C ILE A 67 -0.84 -9.37 1.56
N GLY A 68 -0.21 -8.47 0.82
CA GLY A 68 1.20 -8.56 0.44
C GLY A 68 1.68 -7.41 -0.41
N HIS A 69 2.97 -7.42 -0.75
CA HIS A 69 3.66 -6.31 -1.44
C HIS A 69 4.09 -6.66 -2.88
N ARG A 70 3.45 -7.67 -3.50
CA ARG A 70 3.79 -8.08 -4.88
C ARG A 70 3.10 -7.21 -5.91
N ASN A 71 1.78 -7.01 -5.75
CA ASN A 71 0.94 -6.35 -6.75
C ASN A 71 0.60 -4.89 -6.38
N SER A 72 0.94 -4.50 -5.16
CA SER A 72 0.81 -3.14 -4.65
C SER A 72 1.96 -2.90 -3.67
N PRO A 73 2.26 -1.64 -3.31
CA PRO A 73 3.25 -1.33 -2.28
C PRO A 73 2.91 -1.93 -0.92
N GLY A 74 1.62 -2.10 -0.60
CA GLY A 74 1.18 -2.59 0.72
C GLY A 74 1.84 -1.81 1.87
N CYS A 75 2.41 -2.54 2.83
CA CYS A 75 3.13 -1.95 3.97
C CYS A 75 4.37 -1.13 3.55
N PHE A 76 5.02 -1.46 2.42
CA PHE A 76 6.21 -0.75 1.93
C PHE A 76 5.92 0.68 1.50
N ARG A 77 4.66 1.11 1.37
CA ARG A 77 4.32 2.53 1.17
C ARG A 77 4.92 3.45 2.26
N CYS A 78 5.16 2.90 3.45
CA CYS A 78 5.86 3.59 4.54
C CYS A 78 7.07 2.80 5.04
N HIS A 79 7.07 1.47 4.94
CA HIS A 79 8.20 0.63 5.36
C HIS A 79 9.19 0.39 4.21
N ASP A 80 9.50 1.41 3.40
CA ASP A 80 10.45 1.37 2.28
C ASP A 80 11.91 1.57 2.71
N GLY A 81 12.14 2.05 3.93
CA GLY A 81 13.48 2.41 4.42
C GLY A 81 13.94 3.81 4.03
N GLU A 82 13.07 4.62 3.44
CA GLU A 82 13.34 6.01 3.04
C GLU A 82 12.78 7.04 4.03
N HIS A 83 11.79 6.66 4.86
CA HIS A 83 11.25 7.55 5.89
C HIS A 83 12.17 7.64 7.10
N VAL A 84 12.60 8.85 7.44
CA VAL A 84 13.53 9.13 8.56
C VAL A 84 12.89 10.14 9.50
N ASP A 85 12.90 9.84 10.80
CA ASP A 85 12.41 10.76 11.82
C ASP A 85 13.40 11.90 12.12
N GLU A 86 12.97 12.88 12.92
CA GLU A 86 13.79 14.04 13.29
C GLU A 86 15.09 13.69 14.06
N ARG A 87 15.17 12.47 14.60
CA ARG A 87 16.32 11.95 15.35
C ARG A 87 17.26 11.13 14.45
N GLY A 88 16.90 10.92 13.19
CA GLY A 88 17.67 10.11 12.23
C GLY A 88 17.32 8.62 12.25
N GLU A 89 16.23 8.22 12.93
CA GLU A 89 15.78 6.82 12.94
C GLU A 89 14.98 6.53 11.67
N VAL A 90 15.39 5.50 10.93
CA VAL A 90 14.74 5.06 9.70
C VAL A 90 13.58 4.12 10.04
N LEU A 91 12.45 4.30 9.37
CA LEU A 91 11.33 3.37 9.45
C LEU A 91 11.74 2.04 8.80
N ASN A 92 11.78 0.98 9.61
CA ASN A 92 12.37 -0.31 9.25
C ASN A 92 11.65 -0.98 8.05
N SER A 93 12.42 -1.51 7.10
CA SER A 93 11.98 -2.25 5.89
C SER A 93 12.38 -3.73 5.87
N ASP A 94 12.75 -4.30 7.03
CA ASP A 94 13.18 -5.70 7.18
C ASP A 94 12.03 -6.66 6.82
N CYS A 95 12.33 -7.64 5.96
CA CYS A 95 11.40 -8.67 5.52
C CYS A 95 10.79 -9.44 6.71
N ALA A 96 11.54 -9.61 7.81
CA ALA A 96 11.10 -10.31 9.02
C ALA A 96 9.97 -9.59 9.77
N LEU A 97 9.68 -8.32 9.45
CA LEU A 97 8.52 -7.60 10.00
C LEU A 97 7.19 -8.25 9.59
N CYS A 98 7.14 -8.87 8.41
CA CYS A 98 5.93 -9.47 7.86
C CYS A 98 6.09 -10.97 7.56
N HIS A 99 7.31 -11.46 7.35
CA HIS A 99 7.56 -12.83 6.95
C HIS A 99 8.28 -13.63 8.04
N LEU A 100 7.89 -14.90 8.15
CA LEU A 100 8.66 -15.93 8.83
C LEU A 100 9.20 -16.90 7.78
N PHE A 101 10.48 -16.76 7.44
CA PHE A 101 11.14 -17.65 6.48
C PHE A 101 11.70 -18.86 7.21
N VAL A 102 11.32 -20.06 6.76
CA VAL A 102 11.75 -21.32 7.39
C VAL A 102 12.13 -22.37 6.35
N GLU A 103 13.10 -23.20 6.71
CA GLU A 103 13.53 -24.36 5.93
C GLU A 103 13.58 -25.62 6.80
N LYS A 104 13.53 -26.79 6.16
CA LYS A 104 13.72 -28.07 6.85
C LYS A 104 15.20 -28.26 7.19
N ALA A 105 15.50 -28.54 8.45
CA ALA A 105 16.84 -28.88 8.88
C ALA A 105 17.33 -30.18 8.21
N ARG A 106 18.60 -30.21 7.79
CA ARG A 106 19.17 -31.32 6.99
C ARG A 106 19.02 -32.71 7.64
N ASP A 107 19.16 -32.78 8.96
CA ASP A 107 19.21 -34.04 9.70
C ASP A 107 17.99 -34.26 10.60
N SER A 108 16.88 -33.55 10.39
CA SER A 108 15.67 -33.74 11.20
C SER A 108 14.39 -33.33 10.47
N GLU A 109 13.23 -33.62 11.07
CA GLU A 109 11.94 -33.10 10.63
C GLU A 109 11.63 -31.69 11.17
N SER A 110 12.59 -31.05 11.84
CA SER A 110 12.41 -29.71 12.40
C SER A 110 12.59 -28.62 11.34
N LEU A 111 11.84 -27.53 11.53
CA LEU A 111 12.01 -26.30 10.76
C LEU A 111 12.99 -25.37 11.49
N ILE A 112 13.83 -24.68 10.74
CA ILE A 112 14.73 -23.63 11.22
C ILE A 112 14.42 -22.32 10.48
N GLU A 113 14.53 -21.19 11.18
CA GLU A 113 14.42 -19.88 10.55
C GLU A 113 15.64 -19.61 9.66
N VAL A 114 15.38 -18.98 8.51
CA VAL A 114 16.41 -18.61 7.53
C VAL A 114 16.23 -17.14 7.13
N PRO A 115 17.26 -16.45 6.63
CA PRO A 115 17.10 -15.09 6.12
C PRO A 115 16.22 -15.08 4.85
N ALA A 116 15.67 -13.91 4.53
CA ALA A 116 15.00 -13.70 3.24
C ALA A 116 15.98 -13.93 2.09
N ASP A 117 15.54 -14.64 1.04
CA ASP A 117 16.29 -14.85 -0.20
C ASP A 117 15.43 -14.40 -1.39
N LEU A 118 15.79 -13.25 -1.97
CA LEU A 118 15.09 -12.68 -3.11
C LEU A 118 15.60 -13.25 -4.45
N THR A 119 16.71 -14.01 -4.45
CA THR A 119 17.42 -14.40 -5.68
C THR A 119 16.68 -15.42 -6.56
N ASN A 120 15.57 -15.98 -6.05
CA ASN A 120 14.79 -17.04 -6.70
C ASN A 120 13.35 -16.61 -7.06
N LEU A 121 12.99 -15.33 -6.91
CA LEU A 121 11.60 -14.87 -7.07
C LEU A 121 11.15 -14.68 -8.52
N HIS A 122 12.08 -14.55 -9.47
CA HIS A 122 11.80 -14.46 -10.91
C HIS A 122 12.57 -15.52 -11.72
N PRO A 123 11.99 -15.99 -12.84
CA PRO A 123 12.71 -16.81 -13.82
C PRO A 123 13.66 -16.00 -14.71
N PHE A 124 13.70 -14.67 -14.56
CA PHE A 124 14.57 -13.74 -15.28
C PHE A 124 15.50 -13.08 -14.26
N ARG A 125 16.81 -13.20 -14.46
CA ARG A 125 17.81 -12.65 -13.54
C ARG A 125 18.58 -11.53 -14.20
N ASN A 126 18.47 -10.33 -13.65
CA ASN A 126 19.33 -9.19 -13.94
C ASN A 126 19.60 -8.47 -12.61
N GLU A 127 20.86 -8.14 -12.32
CA GLU A 127 21.27 -7.44 -11.10
C GLU A 127 20.56 -6.09 -10.95
N ALA A 128 20.25 -5.40 -12.06
CA ALA A 128 19.50 -4.15 -12.04
C ALA A 128 18.04 -4.30 -11.59
N HIS A 129 17.49 -5.51 -11.57
CA HIS A 129 16.12 -5.76 -11.09
C HIS A 129 16.07 -6.04 -9.58
N ASP A 130 17.21 -6.24 -8.92
CA ASP A 130 17.26 -6.44 -7.46
C ASP A 130 16.84 -5.17 -6.70
N GLU A 131 16.91 -4.01 -7.36
CA GLU A 131 16.54 -2.69 -6.82
C GLU A 131 15.14 -2.22 -7.28
N VAL A 132 14.42 -3.01 -8.09
CA VAL A 132 13.11 -2.62 -8.62
C VAL A 132 11.99 -3.28 -7.84
N ASP A 133 11.04 -2.49 -7.40
CA ASP A 133 9.86 -2.99 -6.69
C ASP A 133 8.99 -3.91 -7.55
N CYS A 134 8.54 -5.01 -6.95
CA CYS A 134 7.73 -6.02 -7.60
C CYS A 134 6.46 -5.43 -8.25
N TRP A 135 5.77 -4.52 -7.55
CA TRP A 135 4.49 -3.96 -8.00
C TRP A 135 4.65 -3.08 -9.23
N THR A 136 5.83 -2.53 -9.50
CA THR A 136 6.12 -1.77 -10.72
C THR A 136 5.80 -2.58 -11.98
N CYS A 137 5.95 -3.91 -11.92
CA CYS A 137 5.64 -4.83 -13.01
C CYS A 137 4.39 -5.70 -12.78
N HIS A 138 3.89 -5.80 -11.54
CA HIS A 138 2.78 -6.68 -11.15
C HIS A 138 1.51 -5.91 -10.76
N THR A 139 1.21 -4.78 -11.41
CA THR A 139 0.04 -3.91 -11.16
C THR A 139 -1.33 -4.48 -11.60
N GLY A 140 -1.38 -5.70 -12.13
CA GLY A 140 -2.63 -6.40 -12.47
C GLY A 140 -3.17 -6.12 -13.88
N ASP A 141 -2.67 -5.09 -14.57
CA ASP A 141 -2.94 -4.89 -16.00
C ASP A 141 -2.01 -5.76 -16.85
N SER A 142 -2.55 -6.30 -17.94
CA SER A 142 -1.91 -7.32 -18.76
C SER A 142 -0.55 -6.89 -19.32
N SER A 143 0.48 -7.56 -18.81
CA SER A 143 1.85 -7.71 -19.30
C SER A 143 2.78 -6.47 -19.18
N PRO A 144 3.84 -6.56 -18.35
CA PRO A 144 4.79 -5.45 -18.11
C PRO A 144 5.68 -5.12 -19.31
N TYR A 145 5.46 -5.71 -20.49
CA TYR A 145 6.33 -5.50 -21.66
C TYR A 145 6.24 -4.08 -22.23
N ALA A 146 5.15 -3.34 -21.96
CA ALA A 146 5.11 -1.91 -22.29
C ALA A 146 6.02 -1.11 -21.35
N ASP A 147 6.05 -1.48 -20.06
CA ASP A 147 6.81 -0.79 -19.02
C ASP A 147 8.29 -1.13 -19.05
N CYS A 148 8.69 -2.33 -19.50
CA CYS A 148 10.11 -2.66 -19.70
C CYS A 148 10.82 -1.67 -20.64
N LYS A 149 10.10 -1.12 -21.64
CA LYS A 149 10.67 -0.14 -22.56
C LYS A 149 11.00 1.20 -21.88
N SER A 150 10.34 1.51 -20.77
CA SER A 150 10.61 2.74 -20.01
C SER A 150 12.04 2.77 -19.44
N CYS A 151 12.63 1.60 -19.16
CA CYS A 151 14.01 1.45 -18.70
C CYS A 151 14.96 0.88 -19.78
N HIS A 152 14.44 0.16 -20.78
CA HIS A 152 15.23 -0.50 -21.84
C HIS A 152 14.83 -0.02 -23.25
N GLU A 153 15.70 0.72 -23.96
CA GLU A 153 15.34 1.33 -25.26
C GLU A 153 15.22 0.34 -26.44
N GLU A 154 15.94 -0.79 -26.41
CA GLU A 154 15.89 -1.79 -27.49
C GLU A 154 16.02 -3.21 -26.91
N GLN A 155 15.00 -4.06 -27.13
CA GLN A 155 15.15 -5.34 -27.82
C GLN A 155 13.84 -6.16 -27.81
N ALA A 156 13.32 -6.43 -29.01
CA ALA A 156 12.54 -7.63 -29.26
C ALA A 156 13.49 -8.85 -29.22
N SER A 157 13.91 -9.24 -28.02
CA SER A 157 14.67 -10.47 -27.82
C SER A 157 13.70 -11.63 -27.56
N PRO A 158 13.74 -12.73 -28.32
CA PRO A 158 13.08 -13.95 -27.90
C PRO A 158 13.87 -14.52 -26.70
N HIS A 159 13.55 -14.03 -25.50
CA HIS A 159 14.00 -14.56 -24.21
C HIS A 159 15.52 -14.81 -24.10
N GLY A 160 16.35 -13.89 -24.60
CA GLY A 160 17.78 -13.86 -24.31
C GLY A 160 18.03 -13.23 -22.93
N MET A 161 18.69 -13.96 -22.04
CA MET A 161 18.95 -13.63 -20.64
C MET A 161 20.07 -12.60 -20.41
N GLU A 162 20.20 -11.59 -21.26
CA GLU A 162 21.17 -10.51 -21.07
C GLU A 162 20.55 -9.17 -21.50
N PHE A 163 20.35 -8.27 -20.54
CA PHE A 163 19.82 -6.92 -20.77
C PHE A 163 20.89 -5.89 -20.38
N GLY A 164 21.00 -4.82 -21.16
CA GLY A 164 21.87 -3.68 -20.86
C GLY A 164 21.39 -2.85 -19.67
N PRO A 165 22.23 -1.93 -19.16
CA PRO A 165 21.89 -1.08 -18.01
C PRO A 165 20.71 -0.14 -18.32
N CYS A 166 19.93 0.20 -17.29
CA CYS A 166 18.85 1.17 -17.40
C CYS A 166 19.38 2.55 -17.83
N ALA A 167 18.64 3.26 -18.67
CA ALA A 167 18.93 4.65 -18.99
C ALA A 167 18.70 5.51 -17.73
N THR A 168 19.76 6.13 -17.21
CA THR A 168 19.66 7.09 -16.11
C THR A 168 18.97 8.35 -16.61
N GLY A 169 17.73 8.58 -16.14
CA GLY A 169 16.97 9.82 -16.33
C GLY A 169 16.97 10.66 -15.07
#